data_AF-A0A2H0SQZ0-F1
#
_entry.id   AF-A0A2H0SQZ0-F1
#
_cell.length_a   1.000
_cell.length_b   1.000
_cell.length_c   1.000
_cell.angle_alpha   90.00
_cell.angle_beta   90.00
_cell.angle_gamma   90.00
#
_symmetry.space_group_name_H-M   'P 1'
#
loop_
_entity.id
_entity.type
_entity.pdbx_description
1 polymer ?
#
loop_
_entity_poly.entity_id
_entity_poly.type
_entity_poly.pdbx_seq_one_letter_code
_entity_poly.pdbx_strand_id
1 'polypeptide(L)'
;MKFTEYFSPQLVKKNFLAMSWLLKVLFVLNIYSFVTSILALYNIQQKEVVLSYFGSGFPQNLPSLWHIYSILFAFFGVYVFMNRSRSLLVKYTIFSAVTWAVALANQLYSVGDMLNQPNALSPTFYYSFYIVLYAVTSLLIIYPLTQKKYFHQK
;
A
#
# COMPACT_ATOMS: atom_id res chain seq x y z
N MET A 1 25.09 0.75 -12.14
CA MET A 1 24.03 -0.13 -12.64
C MET A 1 22.95 0.74 -13.26
N LYS A 2 22.62 0.54 -14.55
CA LYS A 2 21.59 1.32 -15.25
C LYS A 2 20.20 0.94 -14.73
N PHE A 3 19.26 1.89 -14.72
CA PHE A 3 17.89 1.65 -14.23
C PHE A 3 17.20 0.45 -14.91
N THR A 4 17.45 0.25 -16.19
CA THR A 4 16.90 -0.87 -16.98
C THR A 4 17.43 -2.25 -16.54
N GLU A 5 18.60 -2.32 -15.93
CA GLU A 5 19.20 -3.59 -15.48
C GLU A 5 18.45 -4.17 -14.27
N TYR A 6 17.82 -3.32 -13.44
CA TYR A 6 17.01 -3.73 -12.29
C TYR A 6 15.73 -4.48 -12.67
N PHE A 7 15.28 -4.34 -13.92
CA PHE A 7 14.06 -4.95 -14.44
C PHE A 7 14.33 -5.98 -15.56
N SER A 8 15.58 -6.41 -15.72
CA SER A 8 15.87 -7.50 -16.66
C SER A 8 15.10 -8.77 -16.25
N PRO A 9 14.46 -9.51 -17.19
CA PRO A 9 13.63 -10.67 -16.85
C PRO A 9 14.37 -11.73 -16.02
N GLN A 10 15.66 -11.91 -16.28
CA GLN A 10 16.52 -12.85 -15.56
C GLN A 10 16.74 -12.42 -14.10
N LEU A 11 16.98 -11.13 -13.84
CA LEU A 11 17.14 -10.59 -12.50
C LEU A 11 15.81 -10.59 -11.73
N VAL A 12 14.70 -10.24 -12.38
CA VAL A 12 13.34 -10.32 -11.82
C VAL A 12 13.05 -11.75 -11.38
N LYS A 13 13.28 -12.74 -12.24
CA LYS A 13 13.07 -14.16 -11.91
C LYS A 13 13.94 -14.59 -10.72
N LYS A 14 15.24 -14.25 -10.73
CA LYS A 14 16.17 -14.58 -9.64
C LYS A 14 15.74 -13.97 -8.31
N ASN A 15 15.41 -12.67 -8.30
CA ASN A 15 15.02 -11.94 -7.10
C ASN A 15 13.66 -12.39 -6.57
N PHE A 16 12.70 -12.70 -7.45
CA PHE A 16 11.40 -13.24 -7.07
C PHE A 16 11.53 -14.62 -6.42
N LEU A 17 12.34 -15.52 -6.99
CA LEU A 17 12.57 -16.85 -6.42
C LEU A 17 13.18 -16.77 -5.01
N ALA A 18 14.05 -15.80 -4.77
CA ALA A 18 14.71 -15.57 -3.49
C ALA A 18 13.79 -14.95 -2.39
N MET A 19 12.61 -14.44 -2.75
CA MET A 19 11.66 -13.89 -1.78
C MET A 19 10.99 -15.01 -0.97
N SER A 20 10.74 -14.77 0.32
CA SER A 20 9.83 -15.59 1.11
C SER A 20 8.39 -15.48 0.57
N TRP A 21 7.53 -16.46 0.88
CA TRP A 21 6.17 -16.49 0.34
C TRP A 21 5.40 -15.19 0.61
N LEU A 22 5.43 -14.68 1.85
CA LEU A 22 4.72 -13.45 2.19
C LEU A 22 5.33 -12.22 1.49
N LEU A 23 6.66 -12.18 1.25
CA LEU A 23 7.27 -11.13 0.43
C LEU A 23 6.81 -11.18 -1.03
N LYS A 24 6.61 -12.38 -1.60
CA LYS A 24 6.05 -12.53 -2.95
C LYS A 24 4.63 -11.99 -3.02
N VAL A 25 3.80 -12.27 -2.01
CA VAL A 25 2.43 -11.74 -1.92
C VAL A 25 2.48 -10.21 -1.88
N LEU A 26 3.28 -9.61 -0.99
CA LEU A 26 3.42 -8.15 -0.90
C LEU A 26 3.95 -7.53 -2.19
N PHE A 27 4.89 -8.19 -2.87
CA PHE A 27 5.42 -7.76 -4.16
C PHE A 27 4.34 -7.76 -5.25
N VAL A 28 3.58 -8.85 -5.37
CA VAL A 28 2.47 -8.97 -6.33
C VAL A 28 1.38 -7.95 -6.03
N LEU A 29 1.06 -7.70 -4.76
CA LEU A 29 0.11 -6.66 -4.36
C LEU A 29 0.57 -5.27 -4.78
N ASN A 30 1.87 -4.96 -4.69
CA ASN A 30 2.40 -3.69 -5.18
C ASN A 30 2.29 -3.59 -6.72
N ILE A 31 2.58 -4.66 -7.47
CA ILE A 31 2.37 -4.67 -8.93
C ILE A 31 0.90 -4.47 -9.27
N TYR A 32 0.00 -5.21 -8.61
CA TYR A 32 -1.44 -5.10 -8.81
C TYR A 32 -1.93 -3.69 -8.50
N SER A 33 -1.51 -3.10 -7.38
CA SER A 33 -1.84 -1.72 -7.00
C SER A 33 -1.32 -0.71 -8.02
N PHE A 34 -0.12 -0.92 -8.56
CA PHE A 34 0.46 -0.07 -9.61
C PHE A 34 -0.38 -0.12 -10.88
N VAL A 35 -0.65 -1.33 -11.41
CA VAL A 35 -1.43 -1.51 -12.64
C VAL A 35 -2.84 -0.97 -12.49
N THR A 36 -3.52 -1.27 -11.38
CA THR A 36 -4.88 -0.78 -11.12
C THR A 36 -4.93 0.74 -10.97
N SER A 37 -3.94 1.36 -10.32
CA SER A 37 -3.88 2.83 -10.19
C SER A 37 -3.61 3.52 -11.54
N ILE A 38 -2.80 2.90 -12.40
CA ILE A 38 -2.63 3.35 -13.79
C ILE A 38 -3.95 3.24 -14.54
N LEU A 39 -4.60 2.08 -14.53
CA LEU A 39 -5.87 1.89 -15.22
C LEU A 39 -6.95 2.85 -14.71
N ALA A 40 -6.94 3.18 -13.41
CA ALA A 40 -7.85 4.15 -12.82
C ALA A 40 -7.62 5.60 -13.30
N LEU A 41 -6.39 5.98 -13.66
CA LEU A 41 -6.13 7.27 -14.33
C LEU A 41 -6.72 7.32 -15.75
N TYR A 42 -6.78 6.18 -16.44
CA TYR A 42 -7.23 6.10 -17.84
C TYR A 42 -8.72 5.76 -18.02
N ASN A 43 -9.40 5.26 -16.98
CA ASN A 43 -10.82 4.89 -17.07
C ASN A 43 -11.75 5.99 -16.53
N ILE A 44 -12.71 6.38 -17.38
CA ILE A 44 -13.74 7.42 -17.15
C ILE A 44 -14.76 7.03 -16.07
N GLN A 45 -14.78 5.77 -15.62
CA GLN A 45 -15.44 5.41 -14.37
C GLN A 45 -14.40 5.58 -13.27
N GLN A 46 -14.47 6.72 -12.56
CA GLN A 46 -13.86 6.88 -11.24
C GLN A 46 -14.43 5.79 -10.33
N LYS A 47 -13.90 4.57 -10.44
CA LYS A 47 -14.13 3.54 -9.44
C LYS A 47 -13.66 4.16 -8.15
N GLU A 48 -14.58 4.20 -7.20
CA GLU A 48 -14.32 4.60 -5.84
C GLU A 48 -12.92 4.12 -5.46
N VAL A 49 -12.04 5.09 -5.20
CA VAL A 49 -10.74 4.80 -4.62
C VAL A 49 -11.02 3.88 -3.43
N VAL A 50 -10.19 2.88 -3.14
CA VAL A 50 -10.40 2.06 -1.93
C VAL A 50 -10.47 2.94 -0.65
N LEU A 51 -10.01 4.19 -0.76
CA LEU A 51 -10.16 5.26 0.23
C LEU A 51 -11.34 6.23 0.03
N SER A 52 -12.31 5.95 -0.84
CA SER A 52 -13.62 6.63 -0.88
C SER A 52 -14.35 6.49 0.46
N TYR A 53 -14.05 5.39 1.17
CA TYR A 53 -14.55 5.05 2.50
C TYR A 53 -14.00 5.90 3.66
N PHE A 54 -13.18 6.93 3.40
CA PHE A 54 -12.55 7.74 4.45
C PHE A 54 -13.37 8.98 4.83
N GLY A 55 -14.58 9.15 4.28
CA GLY A 55 -15.61 10.12 4.72
C GLY A 55 -15.24 11.60 4.68
N SER A 56 -13.98 11.95 4.39
CA SER A 56 -13.42 13.30 4.52
C SER A 56 -13.53 14.16 3.26
N GLY A 57 -14.11 13.62 2.17
CA GLY A 57 -14.06 14.26 0.85
C GLY A 57 -12.65 14.34 0.25
N PHE A 58 -11.64 13.78 0.94
CA PHE A 58 -10.28 13.64 0.45
C PHE A 58 -9.95 12.14 0.39
N PRO A 59 -9.82 11.56 -0.82
CA PRO A 59 -9.35 12.24 -2.03
C PRO A 59 -10.44 12.60 -3.05
N GLN A 60 -11.74 12.59 -2.71
CA GLN A 60 -12.84 12.87 -3.67
C GLN A 60 -12.65 14.18 -4.44
N ASN A 61 -12.05 15.21 -3.82
CA ASN A 61 -11.80 16.50 -4.47
C ASN A 61 -10.62 16.49 -5.46
N LEU A 62 -9.69 15.53 -5.37
CA LEU A 62 -8.46 15.44 -6.19
C LEU A 62 -8.08 13.98 -6.53
N PRO A 63 -8.97 13.22 -7.20
CA PRO A 63 -8.78 11.78 -7.42
C PRO A 63 -7.52 11.48 -8.26
N SER A 64 -7.23 12.31 -9.26
CA SER A 64 -6.05 12.13 -10.12
C SER A 64 -4.73 12.24 -9.34
N LEU A 65 -4.62 13.18 -8.40
CA LEU A 65 -3.42 13.32 -7.56
C LEU A 65 -3.24 12.11 -6.65
N TRP A 66 -4.33 11.54 -6.14
CA TRP A 66 -4.28 10.32 -5.34
C TRP A 66 -3.85 9.10 -6.15
N HIS A 67 -4.34 8.96 -7.39
CA HIS A 67 -3.88 7.88 -8.27
C HIS A 67 -2.40 8.04 -8.63
N ILE A 68 -1.92 9.26 -8.92
CA ILE A 68 -0.49 9.53 -9.11
C ILE A 68 0.31 9.15 -7.87
N TYR A 69 -0.16 9.54 -6.68
CA TYR A 69 0.46 9.14 -5.41
C TYR A 69 0.52 7.61 -5.27
N SER A 70 -0.59 6.92 -5.55
CA SER A 70 -0.70 5.46 -5.46
C SER A 70 0.23 4.76 -6.45
N ILE A 71 0.37 5.29 -7.67
CA ILE A 71 1.32 4.83 -8.68
C ILE A 71 2.75 4.95 -8.17
N LEU A 72 3.14 6.14 -7.68
CA LEU A 72 4.48 6.38 -7.16
C LEU A 72 4.79 5.50 -5.95
N PHE A 73 3.83 5.36 -5.03
CA PHE A 73 3.96 4.53 -3.83
C PHE A 73 4.14 3.04 -4.19
N ALA A 74 3.26 2.51 -5.05
CA ALA A 74 3.31 1.12 -5.48
C ALA A 74 4.56 0.82 -6.31
N PHE A 75 4.95 1.74 -7.19
CA PHE A 75 6.21 1.64 -7.94
C PHE A 75 7.42 1.63 -7.01
N PHE A 76 7.43 2.50 -5.99
CA PHE A 76 8.51 2.52 -5.00
C PHE A 76 8.59 1.20 -4.23
N GLY A 77 7.45 0.59 -3.88
CA GLY A 77 7.39 -0.75 -3.30
C GLY A 77 8.03 -1.82 -4.20
N VAL A 78 7.62 -1.89 -5.47
CA VAL A 78 8.23 -2.80 -6.47
C VAL A 78 9.75 -2.59 -6.54
N TYR A 79 10.19 -1.33 -6.64
CA TYR A 79 11.59 -0.97 -6.71
C TYR A 79 12.37 -1.42 -5.47
N VAL A 80 11.82 -1.22 -4.27
CA VAL A 80 12.43 -1.63 -2.99
C VAL A 80 12.62 -3.14 -2.93
N PHE A 81 11.58 -3.91 -3.27
CA PHE A 81 11.65 -5.38 -3.27
C PHE A 81 12.66 -5.88 -4.30
N MET A 82 12.76 -5.24 -5.47
CA MET A 82 13.70 -5.63 -6.52
C MET A 82 15.15 -5.24 -6.21
N ASN A 83 15.38 -4.10 -5.58
CA ASN A 83 16.72 -3.60 -5.27
C ASN A 83 17.34 -4.33 -4.07
N ARG A 84 16.52 -4.93 -3.19
CA ARG A 84 16.96 -5.69 -2.02
C ARG A 84 17.85 -4.89 -1.07
N SER A 85 17.77 -3.57 -1.11
CA SER A 85 18.54 -2.68 -0.25
C SER A 85 17.78 -2.40 1.05
N ARG A 86 18.38 -2.74 2.19
CA ARG A 86 17.83 -2.40 3.51
C ARG A 86 17.61 -0.90 3.71
N SER A 87 18.45 -0.04 3.12
CA SER A 87 18.28 1.41 3.21
C SER A 87 17.01 1.88 2.51
N LEU A 88 16.75 1.37 1.31
CA LEU A 88 15.51 1.65 0.58
C LEU A 88 14.29 1.07 1.31
N LEU A 89 14.42 -0.13 1.87
CA LEU A 89 13.34 -0.75 2.64
C LEU A 89 12.94 0.08 3.86
N VAL A 90 13.91 0.59 4.63
CA VAL A 90 13.61 1.44 5.79
C VAL A 90 12.86 2.70 5.35
N LYS A 91 13.28 3.36 4.26
CA LYS A 91 12.58 4.53 3.71
C LYS A 91 11.15 4.18 3.29
N TYR A 92 10.96 3.06 2.60
CA TYR A 92 9.64 2.57 2.21
C TYR A 92 8.74 2.27 3.41
N THR A 93 9.27 1.62 4.45
CA THR A 93 8.51 1.34 5.68
C THR A 93 8.12 2.63 6.40
N ILE A 94 9.01 3.62 6.52
CA ILE A 94 8.67 4.93 7.12
C ILE A 94 7.55 5.60 6.33
N PHE A 95 7.68 5.66 5.00
CA PHE A 95 6.68 6.28 4.14
C PHE A 95 5.33 5.56 4.21
N SER A 96 5.35 4.23 4.23
CA SER A 96 4.16 3.40 4.43
C SER A 96 3.51 3.67 5.78
N ALA A 97 4.30 3.76 6.86
CA ALA A 97 3.80 4.02 8.20
C ALA A 97 3.17 5.41 8.34
N VAL A 98 3.77 6.46 7.73
CA VAL A 98 3.20 7.81 7.72
C VAL A 98 1.88 7.83 6.95
N THR A 99 1.84 7.23 5.76
CA THR A 99 0.61 7.10 4.98
C THR A 99 -0.46 6.37 5.78
N TRP A 100 -0.06 5.32 6.50
CA TRP A 100 -0.97 4.52 7.29
C TRP A 100 -1.51 5.25 8.52
N ALA A 101 -0.68 6.05 9.19
CA ALA A 101 -1.11 6.91 10.28
C ALA A 101 -2.10 7.99 9.80
N VAL A 102 -1.86 8.60 8.65
CA VAL A 102 -2.78 9.59 8.04
C VAL A 102 -4.11 8.94 7.66
N ALA A 103 -4.08 7.73 7.09
CA ALA A 103 -5.28 6.96 6.80
C ALA A 103 -6.06 6.65 8.09
N LEU A 104 -5.38 6.17 9.13
CA LEU A 104 -6.01 5.88 10.43
C LEU A 104 -6.70 7.11 11.03
N ALA A 105 -6.02 8.25 11.04
CA ALA A 105 -6.57 9.50 11.58
C ALA A 105 -7.85 9.93 10.83
N ASN A 106 -7.83 9.86 9.50
CA ASN A 106 -9.02 10.15 8.68
C ASN A 106 -10.16 9.15 8.91
N GLN A 107 -9.83 7.87 9.07
CA GLN A 107 -10.85 6.85 9.33
C GLN A 107 -11.51 7.07 10.68
N LEU A 108 -10.73 7.34 11.74
CA LEU A 108 -11.27 7.60 13.07
C LEU A 108 -12.19 8.83 13.10
N TYR A 109 -11.87 9.86 12.32
CA TYR A 109 -12.74 11.03 12.14
C TYR A 109 -14.07 10.66 11.46
N SER A 110 -14.03 9.84 10.41
CA SER A 110 -15.22 9.49 9.62
C SER A 110 -16.13 8.42 10.23
N VAL A 111 -15.65 7.63 11.21
CA VAL A 111 -16.52 6.67 11.93
C VAL A 111 -17.72 7.40 12.55
N GLY A 112 -17.55 8.62 13.08
CA GLY A 112 -18.65 9.41 13.64
C GLY A 112 -19.80 9.66 12.66
N ASP A 113 -19.48 9.95 11.39
CA ASP A 113 -20.46 10.20 10.34
C ASP A 113 -21.13 8.90 9.86
N MET A 114 -20.40 7.77 9.86
CA MET A 114 -20.93 6.47 9.48
C MET A 114 -21.98 5.94 10.47
N LEU A 115 -21.86 6.26 11.75
CA LEU A 115 -22.82 5.86 12.79
C LEU A 115 -24.17 6.57 12.67
N ASN A 116 -24.23 7.69 11.94
CA ASN A 116 -25.46 8.47 11.75
C ASN A 116 -26.27 8.01 10.53
N GLN A 117 -25.80 7.01 9.77
CA GLN A 117 -26.51 6.50 8.60
C GLN A 117 -27.64 5.52 9.00
N PRO A 118 -28.78 5.54 8.29
CA PRO A 118 -29.98 4.78 8.67
C PRO A 118 -29.82 3.24 8.65
N ASN A 119 -28.71 2.71 8.10
CA ASN A 119 -28.38 1.29 8.09
C ASN A 119 -26.98 1.00 8.67
N ALA A 120 -26.49 1.86 9.57
CA ALA A 120 -25.17 1.72 10.16
C ALA A 120 -25.06 0.38 10.93
N LEU A 121 -23.99 -0.38 10.65
CA LEU A 121 -23.63 -1.50 11.52
C LEU A 121 -23.32 -1.00 12.93
N SER A 122 -23.35 -1.90 13.92
CA SER A 122 -23.09 -1.49 15.31
C SER A 122 -21.73 -0.76 15.44
N PRO A 123 -21.62 0.29 16.27
CA PRO A 123 -20.35 0.99 16.48
C PRO A 123 -19.22 0.04 16.86
N THR A 124 -19.51 -0.93 17.71
CA THR A 124 -18.57 -1.96 18.15
C THR A 124 -18.01 -2.77 16.98
N PHE A 125 -18.83 -3.08 15.97
CA PHE A 125 -18.37 -3.77 14.77
C PHE A 125 -17.37 -2.90 13.99
N TYR A 126 -17.69 -1.63 13.73
CA TYR A 126 -16.78 -0.72 13.01
C TYR A 126 -15.45 -0.57 13.73
N TYR A 127 -15.45 -0.28 15.02
CA TYR A 127 -14.21 -0.16 15.80
C TYR A 127 -13.41 -1.46 15.80
N SER A 128 -14.04 -2.61 16.00
CA SER A 128 -13.36 -3.91 16.02
C SER A 128 -12.76 -4.25 14.65
N PHE A 129 -13.52 -4.06 13.57
CA PHE A 129 -13.05 -4.30 12.21
C PHE A 129 -11.85 -3.42 11.87
N TYR A 130 -11.93 -2.11 12.12
CA TYR A 130 -10.82 -1.21 11.85
C TYR A 130 -9.61 -1.55 12.72
N ILE A 131 -9.76 -1.79 14.03
CA ILE A 131 -8.64 -2.18 14.90
C ILE A 131 -7.91 -3.41 14.35
N VAL A 132 -8.64 -4.45 13.95
CA VAL A 132 -8.05 -5.66 13.37
C VAL A 132 -7.36 -5.35 12.04
N LEU A 133 -8.02 -4.61 11.14
CA LEU A 133 -7.44 -4.20 9.86
C LEU A 133 -6.15 -3.40 10.04
N TYR A 134 -6.14 -2.42 10.96
CA TYR A 134 -4.99 -1.58 11.26
C TYR A 134 -3.86 -2.34 11.93
N ALA A 135 -4.16 -3.29 12.82
CA ALA A 135 -3.17 -4.18 13.41
C ALA A 135 -2.51 -5.08 12.35
N VAL A 136 -3.32 -5.78 11.53
CA VAL A 136 -2.83 -6.68 10.48
C VAL A 136 -1.98 -5.92 9.47
N THR A 137 -2.44 -4.75 9.01
CA THR A 137 -1.72 -3.94 8.03
C THR A 137 -0.40 -3.41 8.60
N SER A 138 -0.36 -3.03 9.88
CA SER A 138 0.88 -2.61 10.55
C SER A 138 1.91 -3.74 10.61
N LEU A 139 1.45 -4.97 10.90
CA LEU A 139 2.31 -6.15 10.87
C LEU A 139 2.84 -6.42 9.46
N LEU A 140 2.03 -6.24 8.42
CA LEU A 140 2.45 -6.39 7.02
C LEU A 140 3.46 -5.32 6.59
N ILE A 141 3.35 -4.08 7.07
CA ILE A 141 4.30 -2.99 6.80
C ILE A 141 5.67 -3.28 7.45
N ILE A 142 5.67 -3.84 8.66
CA ILE A 142 6.89 -4.14 9.43
C ILE A 142 7.52 -5.45 8.97
N TYR A 143 6.73 -6.43 8.51
CA TYR A 143 7.20 -7.76 8.16
C TYR A 143 8.43 -7.77 7.23
N PRO A 144 8.50 -6.99 6.14
CA PRO A 144 9.70 -6.91 5.32
C PRO A 144 11.00 -6.59 6.08
N LEU A 145 10.96 -5.79 7.14
CA LEU A 145 12.14 -5.47 7.97
C LEU A 145 12.70 -6.68 8.71
N THR A 146 11.87 -7.71 8.95
CA THR A 146 12.30 -8.97 9.55
C THR A 146 13.10 -9.84 8.58
N GLN A 147 12.99 -9.59 7.27
CA GLN A 147 13.55 -10.43 6.21
C GLN A 147 15.01 -10.08 5.88
N LYS A 148 15.88 -10.07 6.91
CA LYS A 148 17.30 -9.66 6.81
C LYS A 148 18.05 -10.39 5.70
N LYS A 149 17.86 -11.71 5.57
CA LYS A 149 18.52 -12.54 4.53
C LYS A 149 18.23 -12.05 3.11
N TYR A 150 17.03 -11.51 2.88
CA TYR A 150 16.65 -11.01 1.56
C TYR A 150 17.24 -9.63 1.30
N PHE A 151 17.16 -8.69 2.26
CA PHE A 151 17.49 -7.27 2.08
C PHE A 151 18.92 -6.85 2.47
N HIS A 152 19.79 -7.79 2.84
CA HIS A 152 21.20 -7.52 3.16
C HIS A 152 22.18 -7.86 2.02
N GLN A 153 21.69 -8.28 0.86
CA GLN A 153 22.54 -8.53 -0.30
C GLN A 153 22.77 -7.22 -1.05
N LYS A 154 24.01 -6.71 -1.00
CA LYS A 154 24.48 -5.58 -1.83
C LYS A 154 25.08 -6.11 -3.12
#